data_AF-A0A451BTB3-F1
#
_entry.id   AF-A0A451BTB3-F1
#
_cell.length_a   1.000
_cell.length_b   1.000
_cell.length_c   1.000
_cell.angle_alpha   90.00
_cell.angle_beta   90.00
_cell.angle_gamma   90.00
#
_symmetry.space_group_name_H-M   'P 1'
#
loop_
_entity.id
_entity.type
_entity.pdbx_description
1 polymer ?
#
loop_
_entity_poly.entity_id
_entity_poly.type
_entity_poly.pdbx_seq_one_letter_code
_entity_poly.pdbx_strand_id
1 'polypeptide(L)'
;MTSLTEKEVVHSLRNHLPRLLRSDPSLSESILTVTREHFPTKVETEDRFTRMLDELAREREAQSRKWAEQKAEDRRKWEEQNRKWDEQNRKWDEQKAEDKRKWEEQNRKWEESNRRFDE
;
A
#
# COMPACT_ATOMS: atom_id res chain seq x y z
N MET A 1 65.72 -23.03 -15.88
CA MET A 1 64.60 -23.88 -15.47
C MET A 1 63.50 -22.94 -15.01
N THR A 2 62.46 -22.88 -15.82
CA THR A 2 61.49 -21.78 -15.98
C THR A 2 60.64 -21.58 -14.74
N SER A 3 60.56 -20.32 -14.29
CA SER A 3 59.51 -19.83 -13.41
C SER A 3 58.17 -20.14 -14.08
N LEU A 4 57.44 -21.14 -13.60
CA LEU A 4 56.02 -21.23 -13.91
C LEU A 4 55.41 -19.91 -13.44
N THR A 5 54.84 -19.18 -14.38
CA THR A 5 54.21 -17.90 -14.09
C THR A 5 53.08 -18.15 -13.09
N GLU A 6 52.84 -17.25 -12.13
CA GLU A 6 51.70 -17.37 -11.18
C GLU A 6 50.40 -17.73 -11.89
N LYS A 7 50.22 -17.27 -13.13
CA LYS A 7 49.09 -17.60 -14.00
C LYS A 7 48.99 -19.09 -14.34
N GLU A 8 50.09 -19.77 -14.62
CA GLU A 8 50.11 -21.21 -14.91
C GLU A 8 49.86 -22.06 -13.66
N VAL A 9 50.36 -21.60 -12.51
CA VAL A 9 50.10 -22.21 -11.20
C VAL A 9 48.64 -22.05 -10.82
N VAL A 10 48.08 -20.84 -10.95
CA VAL A 10 46.66 -20.56 -10.71
C VAL A 10 45.77 -21.34 -11.68
N HIS A 11 46.15 -21.46 -12.96
CA HIS A 11 45.38 -22.22 -13.94
C HIS A 11 45.37 -23.73 -13.65
N SER A 12 46.52 -24.29 -13.27
CA SER A 12 46.64 -25.69 -12.89
C SER A 12 45.87 -26.00 -11.60
N LEU A 13 45.96 -25.10 -10.61
CA LEU A 13 45.14 -25.15 -9.40
C LEU A 13 43.66 -25.11 -9.75
N ARG A 14 43.19 -24.19 -10.61
CA ARG A 14 41.77 -24.07 -10.96
C ARG A 14 41.19 -25.34 -11.61
N ASN A 15 41.97 -26.03 -12.41
CA ASN A 15 41.55 -27.27 -13.09
C ASN A 15 41.61 -28.51 -12.17
N HIS A 16 42.44 -28.50 -11.13
CA HIS A 16 42.63 -29.66 -10.24
C HIS A 16 41.94 -29.50 -8.87
N LEU A 17 41.68 -28.26 -8.42
CA LEU A 17 40.95 -27.95 -7.19
C LEU A 17 39.60 -28.69 -7.08
N PRO A 18 38.74 -28.73 -8.12
CA PRO A 18 37.44 -29.38 -8.00
C PRO A 18 37.54 -30.90 -7.75
N ARG A 19 38.63 -31.52 -8.21
CA ARG A 19 38.91 -32.94 -7.99
C ARG A 19 39.55 -33.15 -6.62
N LEU A 20 40.50 -32.31 -6.22
CA LEU A 20 41.15 -32.36 -4.91
C LEU A 20 40.19 -32.09 -3.74
N LEU A 21 39.21 -31.20 -3.92
CA LEU A 21 38.15 -30.93 -2.96
C LEU A 21 37.23 -32.14 -2.70
N ARG A 22 37.13 -33.08 -3.65
CA ARG A 22 36.35 -34.31 -3.49
C ARG A 22 37.16 -35.44 -2.85
N SER A 23 38.48 -35.42 -3.04
CA SER A 23 39.38 -36.47 -2.59
C SER A 23 39.96 -36.22 -1.20
N ASP A 24 40.09 -34.96 -0.78
CA ASP A 24 40.70 -34.58 0.49
C ASP A 24 39.73 -33.75 1.36
N PRO A 25 39.14 -34.36 2.40
CA PRO A 25 38.25 -33.68 3.34
C PRO A 25 38.91 -32.52 4.09
N SER A 26 40.21 -32.60 4.37
CA SER A 26 40.94 -31.58 5.15
C SER A 26 41.13 -30.29 4.35
N LEU A 27 41.39 -30.41 3.05
CA LEU A 27 41.47 -29.27 2.13
C LEU A 27 40.10 -28.59 1.97
N SER A 28 39.03 -29.38 1.89
CA SER A 28 37.67 -28.85 1.84
C SER A 28 37.30 -28.09 3.11
N GLU A 29 37.69 -28.59 4.28
CA GLU A 29 37.43 -27.93 5.56
C GLU A 29 38.21 -26.61 5.71
N SER A 30 39.47 -26.59 5.26
CA SER A 30 40.29 -25.37 5.23
C SER A 30 39.69 -24.30 4.30
N ILE A 31 39.19 -24.68 3.11
CA ILE A 31 38.54 -23.74 2.19
C ILE A 31 37.18 -23.29 2.74
N LEU A 32 36.40 -24.17 3.36
CA LEU A 32 35.16 -23.80 4.03
C LEU A 32 35.39 -22.81 5.17
N THR A 33 36.51 -22.94 5.89
CA THR A 33 36.90 -22.01 6.96
C THR A 33 37.23 -20.62 6.40
N VAL A 34 38.05 -20.55 5.34
CA VAL A 34 38.40 -19.28 4.68
C VAL A 34 37.19 -18.63 4.00
N THR A 35 36.32 -19.44 3.40
CA THR A 35 35.11 -18.92 2.75
C THR A 35 34.04 -18.48 3.74
N ARG A 36 33.97 -19.07 4.95
CA ARG A 36 33.10 -18.61 6.04
C ARG A 36 33.44 -17.21 6.56
N GLU A 37 34.67 -16.74 6.39
CA GLU A 37 35.03 -15.34 6.71
C GLU A 37 34.38 -14.34 5.74
N HIS A 38 34.11 -14.75 4.50
CA HIS A 38 33.59 -13.87 3.44
C HIS A 38 32.13 -14.14 3.10
N PHE A 39 31.64 -15.36 3.36
CA PHE A 39 30.28 -15.80 3.09
C PHE A 39 29.61 -16.23 4.39
N PRO A 40 28.50 -15.58 4.77
CA PRO A 40 27.73 -15.99 5.94
C PRO A 40 27.24 -17.43 5.78
N THR A 41 27.06 -18.11 6.90
CA THR A 41 26.50 -19.47 6.87
C THR A 41 25.05 -19.44 6.40
N LYS A 42 24.58 -20.56 5.84
CA LYS A 42 23.18 -20.73 5.43
C LYS A 42 22.21 -20.39 6.57
N VAL A 43 22.56 -20.82 7.79
CA VAL A 43 21.78 -20.56 9.01
C VAL A 43 21.70 -19.07 9.35
N GLU A 44 22.82 -18.33 9.34
CA GLU A 44 22.82 -16.87 9.59
C GLU A 44 22.07 -16.07 8.52
N THR A 45 22.01 -16.61 7.31
CA THR A 45 21.30 -15.98 6.20
C THR A 45 19.80 -16.22 6.34
N GLU A 46 19.39 -17.44 6.65
CA GLU A 46 18.00 -17.81 6.98
C GLU A 46 17.46 -17.05 8.21
N ASP A 47 18.26 -16.85 9.25
CA ASP A 47 17.89 -16.07 10.44
C ASP A 47 17.61 -14.60 10.09
N ARG A 48 18.50 -13.97 9.32
CA ARG A 48 18.30 -12.60 8.83
C ARG A 48 17.10 -12.46 7.90
N PHE A 49 16.87 -13.45 7.02
CA PHE A 49 15.68 -13.47 6.17
C PHE A 49 14.40 -13.59 7.00
N THR A 50 14.39 -14.45 8.01
CA THR A 50 13.23 -14.62 8.90
C THR A 50 12.92 -13.32 9.64
N ARG A 51 13.95 -12.66 10.18
CA ARG A 51 13.82 -11.35 10.84
C ARG A 51 13.27 -10.28 9.90
N MET A 52 13.78 -10.19 8.67
CA MET A 52 13.29 -9.26 7.66
C MET A 52 11.83 -9.54 7.28
N LEU A 53 11.43 -10.82 7.16
CA LEU A 53 10.05 -11.19 6.87
C LEU A 53 9.10 -10.82 8.01
N ASP A 54 9.51 -11.01 9.26
CA ASP A 54 8.73 -10.60 10.43
C ASP A 54 8.58 -9.08 10.50
N GLU A 55 9.64 -8.32 10.21
CA GLU A 55 9.58 -6.86 10.13
C GLU A 55 8.63 -6.40 9.02
N LEU A 56 8.72 -7.02 7.84
CA LEU A 56 7.85 -6.73 6.70
C LEU A 56 6.38 -7.08 7.00
N ALA A 57 6.13 -8.18 7.72
CA ALA A 57 4.80 -8.57 8.16
C ALA A 57 4.20 -7.53 9.11
N ARG A 58 4.98 -7.08 10.11
CA ARG A 58 4.56 -6.02 11.04
C ARG A 58 4.30 -4.70 10.33
N GLU A 59 5.16 -4.33 9.39
CA GLU A 59 4.97 -3.11 8.60
C GLU A 59 3.70 -3.19 7.76
N ARG A 60 3.44 -4.32 7.11
CA ARG A 60 2.21 -4.54 6.34
C ARG A 60 0.97 -4.47 7.22
N GLU A 61 1.00 -5.05 8.42
CA GLU A 61 -0.11 -4.93 9.37
C GLU A 61 -0.32 -3.48 9.82
N ALA A 62 0.75 -2.76 10.14
CA ALA A 62 0.68 -1.35 10.53
C ALA A 62 0.11 -0.47 9.40
N GLN A 63 0.56 -0.69 8.17
CA GLN A 63 0.01 -0.04 6.99
C GLN A 63 -1.46 -0.39 6.81
N SER A 64 -1.83 -1.66 6.90
CA SER A 64 -3.22 -2.09 6.75
C SER A 64 -4.15 -1.44 7.79
N ARG A 65 -3.68 -1.29 9.04
CA ARG A 65 -4.41 -0.56 10.09
C ARG A 65 -4.58 0.92 9.75
N LYS A 66 -3.52 1.61 9.32
CA LYS A 66 -3.60 3.02 8.90
C LYS A 66 -4.57 3.21 7.74
N TRP A 67 -4.52 2.32 6.74
CA TRP A 67 -5.45 2.33 5.62
C TRP A 67 -6.90 2.11 6.06
N ALA A 68 -7.14 1.19 6.99
CA ALA A 68 -8.48 0.95 7.53
C ALA A 68 -9.02 2.17 8.31
N GLU A 69 -8.17 2.81 9.11
CA GLU A 69 -8.51 4.01 9.87
C GLU A 69 -8.83 5.20 8.95
N GLN A 70 -7.98 5.45 7.96
CA GLN A 70 -8.21 6.50 6.97
C GLN A 70 -9.51 6.27 6.20
N LYS A 71 -9.76 5.03 5.77
CA LYS A 71 -11.01 4.69 5.07
C LYS A 71 -12.24 4.89 5.95
N ALA A 72 -12.14 4.61 7.25
CA ALA A 72 -13.22 4.86 8.19
C ALA A 72 -13.47 6.36 8.40
N GLU A 73 -12.40 7.17 8.48
CA GLU A 73 -12.51 8.62 8.58
C GLU A 73 -13.14 9.23 7.32
N ASP A 74 -12.66 8.83 6.14
CA ASP A 74 -13.20 9.29 4.86
C ASP A 74 -14.68 8.92 4.72
N ARG A 75 -15.07 7.72 5.17
CA ARG A 75 -16.47 7.31 5.20
C ARG A 75 -17.30 8.22 6.12
N ARG A 76 -16.81 8.55 7.31
CA ARG A 76 -17.51 9.47 8.23
C ARG A 76 -17.67 10.86 7.61
N LYS A 77 -16.63 11.39 6.98
CA LYS A 77 -16.69 12.69 6.28
C LYS A 77 -17.71 12.66 5.14
N TRP A 78 -17.75 11.58 4.37
CA TRP A 78 -18.73 11.37 3.32
C TRP A 78 -20.16 11.33 3.86
N GLU A 79 -20.41 10.56 4.92
CA GLU A 79 -21.72 10.47 5.57
C GLU A 79 -22.17 11.83 6.12
N GLU A 80 -21.27 12.62 6.71
CA GLU A 80 -21.57 13.97 7.18
C GLU A 80 -21.90 14.93 6.02
N GLN A 81 -21.13 14.89 4.94
CA GLN A 81 -21.41 15.70 3.75
C GLN A 81 -22.75 15.31 3.12
N ASN A 82 -23.04 14.01 3.03
CA ASN A 82 -24.33 13.56 2.49
C ASN A 82 -25.49 14.06 3.36
N ARG A 83 -25.37 13.99 4.68
CA ARG A 83 -26.37 14.56 5.60
C ARG A 83 -26.58 16.06 5.41
N LYS A 84 -25.50 16.83 5.23
CA LYS A 84 -25.62 18.27 4.97
C LYS A 84 -26.34 18.52 3.64
N TRP A 85 -26.06 17.71 2.64
CA TRP A 85 -26.71 17.81 1.33
C TRP A 85 -28.20 17.47 1.41
N ASP A 86 -28.55 16.39 2.11
CA ASP A 86 -29.95 16.01 2.36
C ASP A 86 -30.71 17.11 3.12
N GLU A 87 -30.09 17.74 4.12
CA GLU A 87 -30.70 18.84 4.86
C GLU A 87 -30.92 20.08 3.98
N GLN A 88 -29.95 20.42 3.14
CA GLN A 88 -30.08 21.53 2.19
C GLN A 88 -31.19 21.27 1.17
N ASN A 89 -31.26 20.05 0.63
CA ASN A 89 -32.33 19.65 -0.26
C ASN A 89 -33.70 19.78 0.40
N ARG A 90 -33.84 19.32 1.64
CA ARG A 90 -35.10 19.45 2.37
C ARG A 90 -35.52 20.92 2.55
N LYS A 91 -34.58 21.80 2.90
CA LYS A 91 -34.85 23.24 3.00
C LYS A 91 -35.26 23.83 1.65
N TRP A 92 -34.63 23.40 0.57
CA TRP A 92 -34.96 23.85 -0.77
C TRP A 92 -36.35 23.39 -1.21
N ASP A 93 -36.71 22.14 -0.92
CA ASP A 93 -38.05 21.59 -1.17
C ASP A 93 -39.12 22.32 -0.35
N GLU A 94 -38.86 22.57 0.93
CA GLU A 94 -39.74 23.35 1.81
C GLU A 94 -39.95 24.77 1.26
N GLN A 95 -38.87 25.44 0.84
CA GLN A 95 -38.94 26.78 0.23
C GLN A 95 -39.73 26.76 -1.08
N LYS A 96 -39.49 25.78 -1.95
CA LYS A 96 -40.24 25.62 -3.20
C LYS A 96 -41.72 25.40 -2.96
N ALA A 97 -42.08 24.63 -1.93
CA ALA A 97 -43.47 24.41 -1.56
C ALA A 97 -44.12 25.71 -1.03
N GLU A 98 -43.40 26.50 -0.23
CA GLU A 98 -43.90 27.79 0.26
C GLU A 98 -44.09 28.80 -0.88
N ASP A 99 -43.12 28.91 -1.78
CA ASP A 99 -43.20 29.78 -2.96
C ASP A 99 -44.37 29.39 -3.85
N LYS A 100 -44.59 28.09 -4.05
CA LYS A 100 -45.75 27.58 -4.80
C LYS A 100 -47.06 27.99 -4.14
N ARG A 101 -47.20 27.87 -2.82
CA ARG A 101 -48.40 28.30 -2.08
C ARG A 101 -48.65 29.80 -2.20
N LYS A 102 -47.61 30.63 -2.06
CA LYS A 102 -47.72 32.09 -2.24
C LYS A 102 -48.16 32.44 -3.65
N TRP A 103 -47.61 31.74 -4.66
CA TRP A 103 -47.98 31.94 -6.05
C TRP A 103 -49.44 31.57 -6.32
N GLU A 104 -49.91 30.42 -5.81
CA GLU A 104 -51.31 29.99 -5.89
C GLU A 104 -52.26 31.00 -5.20
N GLU A 105 -51.88 31.52 -4.03
CA GLU A 105 -52.67 32.53 -3.32
C GLU A 105 -52.76 33.85 -4.10
N GLN A 106 -51.64 34.31 -4.67
CA GLN A 106 -51.60 35.51 -5.51
C GLN A 106 -52.43 35.33 -6.78
N ASN A 107 -52.33 34.18 -7.43
CA ASN A 107 -53.11 33.87 -8.61
C ASN A 107 -54.62 33.91 -8.30
N ARG A 108 -55.04 33.33 -7.17
CA ARG A 108 -56.44 33.39 -6.72
C ARG A 108 -56.92 34.83 -6.47
N LYS A 109 -56.10 35.66 -5.80
CA LYS A 109 -56.44 37.08 -5.57
C LYS A 109 -56.57 37.84 -6.90
N TRP A 110 -55.71 37.53 -7.87
CA TRP A 110 -55.75 38.12 -9.19
C TRP A 110 -57.02 37.72 -9.95
N GLU A 111 -57.38 36.44 -9.94
CA GLU A 111 -58.63 35.93 -10.52
C GLU A 111 -59.88 36.55 -9.89
N GLU A 112 -59.92 36.68 -8.56
CA GLU A 112 -61.01 37.34 -7.84
C GLU A 112 -61.12 38.83 -8.20
N SER A 113 -59.99 39.52 -8.31
CA SER A 113 -59.96 40.93 -8.72
C SER A 113 -60.41 41.09 -10.17
N ASN A 114 -59.98 40.21 -11.08
CA ASN A 114 -60.39 40.27 -12.48
C ASN A 114 -61.90 40.05 -12.62
N ARG A 115 -62.45 39.07 -11.88
CA ARG A 115 -63.90 38.82 -11.85
C ARG A 115 -64.69 40.04 -11.36
N ARG A 116 -64.20 40.76 -10.34
CA ARG A 116 -64.82 42.02 -9.86
C ARG A 116 -64.76 43.17 -10.86
N PHE A 117 -63.78 43.17 -11.76
CA PHE A 117 -63.67 44.21 -12.80
C PHE A 117 -64.53 43.91 -14.02
N ASP A 118 -64.83 42.62 -14.28
CA ASP A 118 -65.69 42.17 -15.37
C ASP A 118 -67.20 42.21 -15.03
N GLU A 119 -67.57 42.43 -13.75
CA GLU A 119 -68.94 42.55 -13.21
C GLU A 119 -69.39 44.02 -13.14
#